data_AF-A0AAU4LN33-F1
#
_entry.id   AF-A0AAU4LN33-F1
#
_cell.length_a   1.000
_cell.length_b   1.000
_cell.length_c   1.000
_cell.angle_alpha   90.00
_cell.angle_beta   90.00
_cell.angle_gamma   90.00
#
_symmetry.space_group_name_H-M   'P 1'
#
loop_
_entity.id
_entity.type
_entity.pdbx_description
1 polymer ?
#
loop_
_entity_poly.entity_id
_entity_poly.type
_entity_poly.pdbx_seq_one_letter_code
_entity_poly.pdbx_strand_id
1 'polypeptide(L)'
;MNGTAGSDFIQCSTVDAGASVNGLGGTDTIFLAGPVNGTVSGGPAEDFISVGPSFAVSGVIAGNDGSDYISAGGGVTPRGQVLGGNGGGHLQVGPNRGIVDGGAGSTSAG
;
A
#
# COMPACT_ATOMS: atom_id res chain seq x y z
N MET A 1 -4.96 13.08 1.73
CA MET A 1 -6.01 12.57 2.63
C MET A 1 -5.31 11.92 3.80
N ASN A 2 -5.73 12.22 5.03
CA ASN A 2 -5.14 11.62 6.22
C ASN A 2 -6.25 10.99 7.06
N GLY A 3 -5.96 9.86 7.69
CA GLY A 3 -6.69 9.33 8.83
C GLY A 3 -6.39 10.14 10.09
N THR A 4 -6.40 9.44 11.22
CA THR A 4 -6.28 9.91 12.58
C THR A 4 -5.22 9.10 13.32
N ALA A 5 -5.06 9.29 14.62
CA ALA A 5 -4.12 8.47 15.42
C ALA A 5 -4.72 7.14 15.91
N GLY A 6 -5.97 6.84 15.54
CA GLY A 6 -6.62 5.57 15.82
C GLY A 6 -7.10 4.91 14.53
N SER A 7 -7.65 3.71 14.63
CA SER A 7 -8.09 2.92 13.47
C SER A 7 -9.08 3.66 12.56
N ASP A 8 -8.71 3.76 11.29
CA ASP A 8 -9.50 4.39 10.24
C ASP A 8 -9.90 3.39 9.14
N PHE A 9 -11.03 3.71 8.49
CA PHE A 9 -11.40 3.12 7.21
C PHE A 9 -11.31 4.21 6.14
N ILE A 10 -10.38 4.05 5.21
CA ILE A 10 -10.07 5.01 4.17
C ILE A 10 -10.36 4.40 2.81
N GLN A 11 -11.24 5.03 2.03
CA GLN A 11 -11.54 4.62 0.67
C GLN A 11 -11.23 5.74 -0.31
N CYS A 12 -10.37 5.45 -1.30
CA CYS A 12 -10.01 6.37 -2.37
C CYS A 12 -10.34 5.78 -3.74
N SER A 13 -10.96 6.56 -4.62
CA SER A 13 -11.20 6.16 -6.00
C SER A 13 -9.93 6.23 -6.86
N THR A 14 -9.03 7.16 -6.56
CA THR A 14 -7.73 7.33 -7.23
C THR A 14 -6.76 7.99 -6.25
N VAL A 15 -5.46 7.82 -6.47
CA VAL A 15 -4.41 8.60 -5.80
C VAL A 15 -3.52 9.20 -6.87
N ASP A 16 -3.78 10.44 -7.23
CA ASP A 16 -3.05 11.13 -8.31
C ASP A 16 -1.59 11.41 -7.95
N ALA A 17 -0.76 11.64 -8.98
CA ALA A 17 0.64 12.01 -8.77
C ALA A 17 0.74 13.29 -7.92
N GLY A 18 1.58 13.25 -6.89
CA GLY A 18 1.73 14.34 -5.91
C GLY A 18 0.68 14.35 -4.79
N ALA A 19 -0.38 13.53 -4.89
CA ALA A 19 -1.32 13.33 -3.80
C ALA A 19 -0.81 12.27 -2.80
N SER A 20 -1.31 12.35 -1.57
CA SER A 20 -1.01 11.39 -0.51
C SER A 20 -2.26 10.84 0.16
N VAL A 21 -2.21 9.58 0.58
CA VAL A 21 -3.12 8.94 1.55
C VAL A 21 -2.26 8.44 2.70
N ASN A 22 -2.62 8.76 3.94
CA ASN A 22 -1.87 8.33 5.12
C ASN A 22 -2.83 7.88 6.21
N GLY A 23 -2.71 6.64 6.68
CA GLY A 23 -3.47 6.12 7.83
C GLY A 23 -3.11 6.82 9.14
N LEU A 24 -1.84 7.24 9.26
CA LEU A 24 -1.21 7.93 10.39
C LEU A 24 -0.92 7.11 11.63
N GLY A 25 -1.87 6.43 12.26
CA GLY A 25 -1.57 5.58 13.40
C GLY A 25 -2.79 4.84 13.91
N GLY A 26 -2.57 3.71 14.55
CA GLY A 26 -3.64 2.74 14.77
C GLY A 26 -3.68 1.74 13.62
N THR A 27 -4.60 0.78 13.70
CA THR A 27 -4.74 -0.24 12.64
C THR A 27 -5.74 0.23 11.61
N ASP A 28 -5.24 0.57 10.42
CA ASP A 28 -6.02 1.21 9.37
C ASP A 28 -6.40 0.22 8.26
N THR A 29 -7.53 0.48 7.63
CA THR A 29 -7.96 -0.21 6.40
C THR A 29 -8.04 0.80 5.26
N ILE A 30 -7.16 0.66 4.28
CA ILE A 30 -7.05 1.56 3.13
C ILE A 30 -7.44 0.78 1.86
N PHE A 31 -8.56 1.16 1.25
CA PHE A 31 -9.05 0.59 -0.01
C PHE A 31 -8.94 1.58 -1.16
N LEU A 32 -8.19 1.18 -2.19
CA LEU A 32 -7.86 1.99 -3.37
C LEU A 32 -8.58 1.40 -4.58
N ALA A 33 -9.72 1.98 -4.94
CA ALA A 33 -10.62 1.49 -5.98
C ALA A 33 -10.23 1.92 -7.41
N GLY A 34 -9.02 2.45 -7.61
CA GLY A 34 -8.52 2.89 -8.90
C GLY A 34 -7.00 3.11 -8.91
N PRO A 35 -6.43 3.72 -9.98
CA PRO A 35 -4.99 3.86 -10.14
C PRO A 35 -4.30 4.61 -8.99
N VAL A 36 -3.09 4.14 -8.66
CA VAL A 36 -2.22 4.72 -7.61
C VAL A 36 -0.97 5.29 -8.26
N ASN A 37 -0.96 6.60 -8.49
CA ASN A 37 0.16 7.38 -9.03
C ASN A 37 0.85 8.25 -7.97
N GLY A 38 0.20 8.49 -6.84
CA GLY A 38 0.73 9.22 -5.69
C GLY A 38 1.30 8.30 -4.61
N THR A 39 1.27 8.76 -3.36
CA THR A 39 1.83 8.04 -2.21
C THR A 39 0.73 7.54 -1.28
N VAL A 40 0.81 6.28 -0.86
CA VAL A 40 -0.05 5.69 0.16
C VAL A 40 0.83 5.15 1.27
N SER A 41 0.50 5.50 2.50
CA SER A 41 1.17 5.08 3.73
C SER A 41 0.15 4.48 4.67
N GLY A 42 0.40 3.27 5.18
CA GLY A 42 -0.32 2.70 6.32
C GLY A 42 -0.06 3.56 7.54
N GLY A 43 1.16 3.47 8.06
CA GLY A 43 1.56 4.24 9.22
C GLY A 43 2.35 3.36 10.19
N PRO A 44 2.39 3.71 11.48
CA PRO A 44 2.74 2.79 12.53
C PRO A 44 1.54 1.90 12.90
N ALA A 45 1.84 0.66 13.30
CA ALA A 45 0.92 -0.44 13.62
C ALA A 45 0.55 -1.29 12.40
N GLU A 46 -0.21 -2.35 12.63
CA GLU A 46 -0.63 -3.28 11.58
C GLU A 46 -1.73 -2.65 10.73
N ASP A 47 -1.47 -2.48 9.44
CA ASP A 47 -2.43 -1.93 8.48
C ASP A 47 -2.83 -2.91 7.39
N PHE A 48 -4.03 -2.70 6.82
CA PHE A 48 -4.51 -3.40 5.65
C PHE A 48 -4.63 -2.43 4.47
N ILE A 49 -3.82 -2.64 3.43
CA ILE A 49 -3.83 -1.81 2.22
C ILE A 49 -4.20 -2.68 1.01
N SER A 50 -5.26 -2.32 0.29
CA SER A 50 -5.73 -3.08 -0.87
C SER A 50 -5.99 -2.18 -2.07
N VAL A 51 -5.34 -2.50 -3.19
CA VAL A 51 -5.59 -1.92 -4.50
C VAL A 51 -6.52 -2.84 -5.28
N GLY A 52 -7.54 -2.27 -5.91
CA GLY A 52 -8.45 -3.03 -6.76
C GLY A 52 -7.68 -3.87 -7.80
N PRO A 53 -8.11 -5.11 -8.08
CA PRO A 53 -7.31 -6.13 -8.76
C PRO A 53 -6.97 -5.80 -10.22
N SER A 54 -7.61 -4.78 -10.81
CA SER A 54 -7.36 -4.34 -12.19
C SER A 54 -6.46 -3.10 -12.29
N PHE A 55 -6.03 -2.54 -11.16
CA PHE A 55 -5.28 -1.28 -11.13
C PHE A 55 -3.83 -1.51 -10.73
N ALA A 56 -2.93 -1.04 -11.58
CA ALA A 56 -1.50 -1.12 -11.32
C ALA A 56 -1.02 0.05 -10.46
N VAL A 57 0.01 -0.21 -9.66
CA VAL A 57 0.71 0.80 -8.86
C VAL A 57 1.80 1.45 -9.71
N SER A 58 1.74 2.77 -9.88
CA SER A 58 2.79 3.59 -10.52
C SER A 58 3.43 4.59 -9.57
N GLY A 59 2.81 4.84 -8.41
CA GLY A 59 3.37 5.60 -7.31
C GLY A 59 3.96 4.68 -6.23
N VAL A 60 3.79 5.07 -4.96
CA VAL A 60 4.36 4.35 -3.81
C VAL A 60 3.24 3.89 -2.89
N ILE A 61 3.30 2.63 -2.47
CA ILE A 61 2.54 2.10 -1.34
C ILE A 61 3.54 1.61 -0.31
N ALA A 62 3.43 2.10 0.93
CA ALA A 62 4.28 1.71 2.05
C ALA A 62 3.42 1.31 3.25
N GLY A 63 3.67 0.12 3.82
CA GLY A 63 3.11 -0.29 5.11
C GLY A 63 3.75 0.50 6.25
N ASN A 64 5.08 0.57 6.24
CA ASN A 64 5.98 1.17 7.23
C ASN A 64 6.21 0.27 8.46
N ASP A 65 5.93 0.74 9.67
CA ASP A 65 6.26 0.03 10.90
C ASP A 65 5.03 -0.75 11.36
N GLY A 66 5.12 -2.08 11.36
CA GLY A 66 4.00 -2.92 11.72
C GLY A 66 3.94 -4.14 10.81
N SER A 67 3.08 -5.10 11.18
CA SER A 67 2.89 -6.31 10.39
C SER A 67 1.79 -6.06 9.35
N ASP A 68 2.12 -5.33 8.28
CA ASP A 68 1.13 -4.88 7.31
C ASP A 68 0.70 -5.96 6.31
N TYR A 69 -0.55 -5.90 5.86
CA TYR A 69 -1.04 -6.67 4.74
C TYR A 69 -1.26 -5.76 3.53
N ILE A 70 -0.50 -5.99 2.46
CA ILE A 70 -0.59 -5.17 1.24
C ILE A 70 -0.93 -6.04 0.04
N SER A 71 -2.05 -5.73 -0.62
CA SER A 71 -2.50 -6.39 -1.85
C SER A 71 -2.53 -5.42 -3.03
N ALA A 72 -1.74 -5.70 -4.07
CA ALA A 72 -1.72 -4.96 -5.33
C ALA A 72 -1.89 -5.91 -6.53
N GLY A 73 -3.10 -6.45 -6.68
CA GLY A 73 -3.40 -7.49 -7.68
C GLY A 73 -3.22 -7.06 -9.14
N GLY A 74 -3.40 -5.77 -9.45
CA GLY A 74 -3.18 -5.23 -10.80
C GLY A 74 -1.71 -5.09 -11.19
N GLY A 75 -0.79 -5.38 -10.27
CA GLY A 75 0.64 -5.37 -10.49
C GLY A 75 1.31 -4.03 -10.18
N VAL A 76 2.61 -3.98 -10.42
CA VAL A 76 3.48 -2.84 -10.13
C VAL A 76 4.21 -2.45 -11.40
N THR A 77 4.05 -1.21 -11.83
CA THR A 77 4.68 -0.70 -13.05
C THR A 77 6.16 -0.41 -12.83
N PRO A 78 6.97 -0.14 -13.88
CA PRO A 78 8.39 0.20 -13.71
C PRO A 78 8.70 1.41 -12.82
N ARG A 79 7.72 2.27 -12.57
CA ARG A 79 7.84 3.42 -11.66
C ARG A 79 7.25 3.15 -10.27
N GLY A 80 6.46 2.09 -10.15
CA GLY A 80 5.74 1.75 -8.94
C GLY A 80 6.64 1.12 -7.89
N GLN A 81 6.28 1.34 -6.63
CA GLN A 81 6.91 0.75 -5.46
C GLN A 81 5.84 0.23 -4.50
N VAL A 82 6.01 -0.99 -4.01
CA VAL A 82 5.21 -1.57 -2.92
C VAL A 82 6.17 -2.06 -1.85
N LEU A 83 6.12 -1.42 -0.68
CA LEU A 83 7.10 -1.57 0.40
C LEU A 83 6.39 -2.04 1.67
N GLY A 84 6.77 -3.21 2.19
CA GLY A 84 6.19 -3.80 3.40
C GLY A 84 6.75 -3.28 4.70
N GLY A 85 7.90 -2.59 4.64
CA GLY A 85 8.50 -1.97 5.82
C GLY A 85 9.05 -2.96 6.86
N ASN A 86 9.15 -2.52 8.12
CA ASN A 86 10.02 -3.13 9.11
C ASN A 86 9.35 -4.17 10.01
N GLY A 87 8.02 -4.18 10.12
CA GLY A 87 7.32 -4.99 11.13
C GLY A 87 6.91 -6.40 10.68
N GLY A 88 7.34 -6.85 9.50
CA GLY A 88 7.19 -8.24 9.09
C GLY A 88 5.78 -8.59 8.60
N GLY A 89 5.34 -7.92 7.54
CA GLY A 89 4.02 -8.11 6.94
C GLY A 89 3.92 -9.17 5.83
N HIS A 90 2.83 -9.10 5.08
CA HIS A 90 2.59 -9.91 3.89
C HIS A 90 2.29 -9.03 2.68
N LEU A 91 3.09 -9.19 1.63
CA LEU A 91 2.88 -8.52 0.35
C LEU A 91 2.42 -9.53 -0.70
N GLN A 92 1.28 -9.23 -1.32
CA GLN A 92 0.76 -9.95 -2.46
C GLN A 92 0.59 -8.99 -3.64
N VAL A 93 1.40 -9.18 -4.68
CA VAL A 93 1.33 -8.36 -5.90
C VAL A 93 1.09 -9.22 -7.13
N GLY A 94 0.37 -8.65 -8.10
CA GLY A 94 0.28 -9.20 -9.45
C GLY A 94 1.58 -8.95 -10.25
N PRO A 95 1.50 -8.81 -11.59
CA PRO A 95 2.66 -8.61 -12.45
C PRO A 95 3.59 -7.51 -11.95
N ASN A 96 4.82 -7.89 -11.57
CA ASN A 96 5.78 -6.94 -11.04
C ASN A 96 6.84 -6.54 -12.07
N ARG A 97 6.87 -5.25 -12.42
CA ARG A 97 7.94 -4.62 -13.21
C ARG A 97 8.65 -3.49 -12.46
N GLY A 98 8.23 -3.20 -11.23
CA GLY A 98 8.75 -2.14 -10.38
C GLY A 98 9.51 -2.69 -9.18
N ILE A 99 9.43 -1.97 -8.06
CA ILE A 99 10.05 -2.39 -6.80
C ILE A 99 8.97 -2.98 -5.91
N VAL A 100 9.21 -4.21 -5.46
CA VAL A 100 8.38 -4.87 -4.46
C VAL A 100 9.32 -5.44 -3.43
N ASP A 101 9.20 -4.92 -2.21
CA ASP A 101 10.08 -5.26 -1.11
C ASP A 101 9.25 -5.44 0.16
N GLY A 102 9.10 -6.69 0.61
CA GLY A 102 8.40 -6.99 1.86
C GLY A 102 9.13 -6.55 3.12
N GLY A 103 10.35 -6.02 2.99
CA GLY A 103 11.22 -5.67 4.11
C GLY A 103 11.47 -6.87 5.01
N ALA A 104 11.10 -6.77 6.28
CA ALA A 104 11.23 -7.88 7.24
C ALA A 104 10.19 -9.01 7.01
N GLY A 105 9.20 -8.79 6.14
CA GLY A 105 8.06 -9.68 5.90
C GLY A 105 8.18 -10.58 4.68
N SER A 106 7.10 -11.32 4.41
CA SER A 106 7.01 -12.20 3.25
C SER A 106 6.55 -11.44 2.00
N THR A 107 7.14 -11.77 0.85
CA THR A 107 6.75 -11.21 -0.46
C THR A 107 6.34 -12.32 -1.41
N SER A 108 5.17 -12.16 -2.04
CA SER A 108 4.72 -12.97 -3.16
C SER A 108 4.42 -12.07 -4.37
N ALA A 109 5.14 -12.27 -5.47
CA ALA A 109 5.00 -11.51 -6.71
C ALA A 109 4.86 -12.48 -7.90
N GLY A 110 3.79 -12.31 -8.68
CA GLY A 110 3.49 -13.09 -9.88
C GLY A 110 3.84 -12.41 -11.20
#